data_AF-A0A7X8WLM9-F1
#
_entry.id   AF-A0A7X8WLM9-F1
#
_cell.length_a   1.000
_cell.length_b   1.000
_cell.length_c   1.000
_cell.angle_alpha   90.00
_cell.angle_beta   90.00
_cell.angle_gamma   90.00
#
_symmetry.space_group_name_H-M   'P 1'
#
loop_
_entity.id
_entity.type
_entity.pdbx_description
1 polymer ?
#
loop_
_entity_poly.entity_id
_entity_poly.type
_entity_poly.pdbx_seq_one_letter_code
_entity_poly.pdbx_strand_id
1 'polypeptide(L)'
;MRNKTLLYIVTVISLLAFSCNSSDKTPSQLGHFNAEKDLLLVQLDCKTDVDDLQTAAGLATLMSNSEFSEINYHVVTGAYGIQGGLYLSPNSLLELAFKNNWTDAHENFESAIEQVKLFVEATLENEGDIWIAEAG
;
A
#
# COMPACT_ATOMS: atom_id res chain seq x y z
N MET A 1 56.77 -15.24 -1.40
CA MET A 1 56.16 -13.96 -0.95
C MET A 1 55.02 -13.52 -1.86
N ARG A 2 55.18 -13.54 -3.19
CA ARG A 2 54.18 -13.14 -4.19
C ARG A 2 52.79 -13.80 -4.07
N ASN A 3 52.73 -15.11 -3.78
CA ASN A 3 51.44 -15.82 -3.68
C ASN A 3 50.65 -15.46 -2.41
N LYS A 4 51.34 -15.10 -1.32
CA LYS A 4 50.67 -14.63 -0.09
C LYS A 4 50.07 -13.25 -0.33
N THR A 5 50.79 -12.36 -1.01
CA THR A 5 50.29 -11.03 -1.41
C THR A 5 49.06 -11.12 -2.31
N LEU A 6 49.06 -12.04 -3.29
CA LEU A 6 47.91 -12.25 -4.17
C LEU A 6 46.68 -12.76 -3.39
N LEU A 7 46.88 -13.69 -2.45
CA LEU A 7 45.81 -14.19 -1.59
C LEU A 7 45.21 -13.06 -0.73
N TYR A 8 46.05 -12.20 -0.14
CA TYR A 8 45.57 -11.04 0.63
C TYR A 8 44.74 -10.08 -0.23
N ILE A 9 45.15 -9.81 -1.47
CA ILE A 9 44.41 -8.92 -2.38
C ILE A 9 43.02 -9.50 -2.70
N VAL A 10 42.94 -10.81 -3.00
CA VAL A 10 41.66 -11.47 -3.30
C VAL A 10 40.73 -11.45 -2.07
N THR A 11 41.26 -11.70 -0.88
CA THR A 11 40.47 -11.65 0.35
C THR A 11 39.93 -10.24 0.63
N VAL A 12 40.74 -9.20 0.40
CA VAL A 12 40.32 -7.80 0.58
C VAL A 12 39.25 -7.40 -0.44
N ILE A 13 39.38 -7.79 -1.70
CA ILE A 13 38.37 -7.52 -2.74
C ILE A 13 37.05 -8.22 -2.42
N SER A 14 37.11 -9.47 -1.94
CA SER A 14 35.91 -10.20 -1.51
C SER A 14 35.22 -9.49 -0.34
N LEU A 15 35.97 -9.05 0.67
CA LEU A 15 35.42 -8.32 1.83
C LEU A 15 34.80 -6.97 1.43
N LEU A 16 35.36 -6.27 0.45
CA LEU A 16 34.79 -5.02 -0.08
C LEU A 16 33.51 -5.28 -0.89
N ALA A 17 33.43 -6.39 -1.63
CA ALA A 17 32.21 -6.78 -2.36
C ALA A 17 31.05 -7.21 -1.42
N PHE A 18 31.35 -7.63 -0.20
CA PHE A 18 30.37 -7.94 0.85
C PHE A 18 30.01 -6.74 1.74
N SER A 19 30.46 -5.52 1.41
CA SER A 19 30.02 -4.31 2.10
C SER A 19 28.58 -4.01 1.68
N CYS A 20 27.65 -4.69 2.33
CA CYS A 20 26.23 -4.39 2.28
C CYS A 20 26.06 -2.94 2.77
N ASN A 21 25.53 -2.06 1.93
CA ASN A 21 25.10 -0.75 2.37
C ASN A 21 23.86 -0.93 3.26
N SER A 22 24.06 -1.31 4.53
CA SER A 22 23.01 -1.13 5.52
C SER A 22 22.88 0.36 5.73
N SER A 23 21.91 0.97 5.06
CA SER A 23 21.55 2.37 5.32
C SER A 23 21.14 2.46 6.79
N ASP A 24 22.01 3.02 7.63
CA ASP A 24 21.74 3.29 9.03
C ASP A 24 20.51 4.20 9.11
N LYS A 25 19.34 3.60 9.38
CA LYS A 25 18.10 4.35 9.60
C LYS A 25 18.21 5.09 10.93
N THR A 26 18.65 6.35 10.86
CA THR A 26 18.66 7.30 11.97
C THR A 26 17.22 7.67 12.39
N PRO A 27 17.00 8.29 13.58
CA PRO A 27 15.69 8.30 14.24
C PRO A 27 14.64 9.27 13.65
N SER A 28 14.20 9.05 12.41
CA SER A 28 12.90 9.53 11.87
C SER A 28 11.86 8.40 11.96
N GLN A 29 11.74 7.76 13.12
CA GLN A 29 11.19 6.40 13.34
C GLN A 29 9.73 6.10 12.90
N LEU A 30 9.05 6.99 12.18
CA LEU A 30 7.90 6.67 11.32
C LEU A 30 8.35 6.82 9.87
N GLY A 31 8.17 5.77 9.05
CA GLY A 31 8.35 5.92 7.61
C GLY A 31 7.51 7.09 7.09
N HIS A 32 8.00 7.81 6.08
CA HIS A 32 7.19 8.76 5.33
C HIS A 32 6.57 8.01 4.15
N PHE A 33 5.33 8.36 3.78
CA PHE A 33 4.70 7.82 2.57
C PHE A 33 5.56 8.18 1.36
N ASN A 34 6.00 7.17 0.62
CA ASN A 34 6.74 7.34 -0.62
C ASN A 34 5.81 7.07 -1.80
N ALA A 35 5.35 8.14 -2.46
CA ALA A 35 4.41 8.05 -3.57
C ALA A 35 4.89 7.20 -4.76
N GLU A 36 6.20 7.02 -4.94
CA GLU A 36 6.75 6.24 -6.05
C GLU A 36 6.61 4.71 -5.85
N LYS A 37 6.55 4.25 -4.59
CA LYS A 37 6.63 2.82 -4.28
C LYS A 37 5.52 2.32 -3.35
N ASP A 38 5.00 3.18 -2.47
CA ASP A 38 4.04 2.79 -1.44
C ASP A 38 2.62 2.72 -2.02
N LEU A 39 1.77 1.93 -1.36
CA LEU A 39 0.35 1.82 -1.68
C LEU A 39 -0.48 2.35 -0.51
N LEU A 40 -1.39 3.29 -0.78
CA LEU A 40 -2.47 3.66 0.13
C LEU A 40 -3.67 2.74 -0.08
N LEU A 41 -3.88 1.79 0.81
CA LEU A 41 -4.99 0.84 0.77
C LEU A 41 -6.08 1.30 1.75
N VAL A 42 -7.18 1.83 1.21
CA VAL A 42 -8.27 2.41 2.00
C VAL A 42 -9.35 1.35 2.22
N GLN A 43 -9.70 1.02 3.46
CA GLN A 43 -10.66 -0.04 3.80
C GLN A 43 -11.91 0.55 4.46
N LEU A 44 -13.03 0.49 3.76
CA LEU A 44 -14.32 1.03 4.18
C LEU A 44 -15.28 -0.14 4.49
N ASP A 45 -15.93 -0.13 5.63
CA ASP A 45 -16.99 -1.07 5.95
C ASP A 45 -18.35 -0.74 5.31
N CYS A 46 -18.60 0.54 5.04
CA CYS A 46 -19.84 1.12 4.53
C CYS A 46 -21.07 0.69 5.34
N LYS A 47 -20.93 0.69 6.67
CA LYS A 47 -22.04 0.59 7.62
C LYS A 47 -22.84 1.90 7.65
N THR A 48 -23.88 1.92 8.48
CA THR A 48 -24.98 2.88 8.37
C THR A 48 -24.69 4.29 8.85
N ASP A 49 -23.58 4.52 9.54
CA ASP A 49 -23.15 5.79 10.12
C ASP A 49 -22.52 6.77 9.12
N VAL A 50 -22.45 6.39 7.84
CA VAL A 50 -22.11 7.23 6.66
C VAL A 50 -20.76 7.95 6.69
N ASP A 51 -19.95 7.73 7.72
CA ASP A 51 -18.59 8.26 7.87
C ASP A 51 -17.66 7.75 6.76
N ASP A 52 -17.77 6.49 6.38
CA ASP A 52 -17.03 5.93 5.24
C ASP A 52 -17.34 6.62 3.91
N LEU A 53 -18.59 7.05 3.71
CA LEU A 53 -18.96 7.83 2.51
C LEU A 53 -18.32 9.22 2.55
N GLN A 54 -18.20 9.80 3.74
CA GLN A 54 -17.50 11.07 3.94
C GLN A 54 -15.99 10.90 3.71
N THR A 55 -15.39 9.81 4.18
CA THR A 55 -13.98 9.49 3.91
C THR A 55 -13.73 9.27 2.43
N ALA A 56 -14.60 8.53 1.73
CA ALA A 56 -14.54 8.36 0.28
C ALA A 56 -14.61 9.71 -0.47
N ALA A 57 -15.51 10.61 -0.07
CA ALA A 57 -15.62 11.94 -0.68
C ALA A 57 -14.36 12.80 -0.43
N GLY A 58 -13.78 12.73 0.77
CA GLY A 58 -12.53 13.41 1.11
C GLY A 58 -11.37 12.89 0.27
N LEU A 59 -11.23 11.57 0.17
CA LEU A 59 -10.21 10.92 -0.65
C LEU A 59 -10.36 11.31 -2.13
N ALA A 60 -11.56 11.23 -2.69
CA ALA A 60 -11.82 11.63 -4.07
C ALA A 60 -11.45 13.09 -4.34
N THR A 61 -11.70 13.97 -3.37
CA THR A 61 -11.30 15.39 -3.45
C THR A 61 -9.78 15.52 -3.50
N LEU A 62 -9.06 14.82 -2.62
CA LEU A 62 -7.59 14.83 -2.61
C LEU A 62 -7.04 14.27 -3.93
N MET A 63 -7.50 13.11 -4.37
CA MET A 63 -7.00 12.46 -5.60
C MET A 63 -7.35 13.23 -6.88
N SER A 64 -8.32 14.14 -6.84
CA SER A 64 -8.62 15.05 -7.95
C SER A 64 -7.63 16.21 -8.10
N ASN A 65 -6.84 16.50 -7.07
CA ASN A 65 -5.82 17.55 -7.10
C ASN A 65 -4.50 16.98 -7.65
N SER A 66 -3.90 17.68 -8.62
CA SER A 66 -2.66 17.29 -9.28
C SER A 66 -1.47 17.14 -8.32
N GLU A 67 -1.49 17.76 -7.16
CA GLU A 67 -0.45 17.58 -6.13
C GLU A 67 -0.39 16.14 -5.61
N PHE A 68 -1.49 15.39 -5.71
CA PHE A 68 -1.60 14.01 -5.24
C PHE A 68 -1.67 12.99 -6.38
N SER A 69 -1.39 13.39 -7.64
CA SER A 69 -1.55 12.50 -8.80
C SER A 69 -0.60 11.31 -8.83
N GLU A 70 0.48 11.37 -8.05
CA GLU A 70 1.47 10.29 -7.95
C GLU A 70 1.14 9.28 -6.84
N ILE A 71 0.13 9.56 -6.01
CA ILE A 71 -0.27 8.62 -4.95
C ILE A 71 -0.89 7.38 -5.61
N ASN A 72 -0.23 6.24 -5.44
CA ASN A 72 -0.83 4.95 -5.73
C ASN A 72 -1.79 4.55 -4.59
N TYR A 73 -3.07 4.36 -4.92
CA TYR A 73 -4.10 4.02 -3.95
C TYR A 73 -5.12 3.05 -4.51
N HIS A 74 -5.76 2.31 -3.61
CA HIS A 74 -6.89 1.44 -3.94
C HIS A 74 -7.90 1.42 -2.79
N VAL A 75 -9.19 1.48 -3.12
CA VAL A 75 -10.28 1.48 -2.13
C VAL A 75 -10.94 0.10 -2.06
N VAL A 76 -11.16 -0.41 -0.86
CA VAL A 76 -11.85 -1.68 -0.61
C VAL A 76 -13.10 -1.38 0.21
N THR A 77 -14.28 -1.76 -0.29
CA THR A 77 -15.52 -1.68 0.50
C THR A 77 -15.90 -3.03 1.07
N GLY A 78 -16.74 -3.04 2.10
CA GLY A 78 -17.17 -4.25 2.77
C GLY A 78 -16.13 -4.81 3.74
N ALA A 79 -15.22 -3.97 4.22
CA ALA A 79 -14.11 -4.33 5.11
C ALA A 79 -14.52 -4.58 6.58
N TYR A 80 -15.74 -5.06 6.84
CA TYR A 80 -16.26 -5.30 8.20
C TYR A 80 -16.00 -6.73 8.73
N GLY A 81 -15.30 -7.57 7.98
CA GLY A 81 -15.01 -8.95 8.37
C GLY A 81 -16.26 -9.76 8.71
N ILE A 82 -16.41 -10.17 9.97
CA ILE A 82 -17.55 -10.97 10.46
C ILE A 82 -18.69 -10.12 11.04
N GLN A 83 -18.58 -8.79 11.05
CA GLN A 83 -19.61 -7.92 11.62
C GLN A 83 -20.86 -7.93 10.73
N GLY A 84 -22.00 -8.31 11.32
CA GLY A 84 -23.31 -8.27 10.64
C GLY A 84 -23.89 -6.86 10.52
N GLY A 85 -25.20 -6.78 10.33
CA GLY A 85 -25.90 -5.50 10.22
C GLY A 85 -26.04 -4.99 8.78
N LEU A 86 -26.66 -3.82 8.64
CA LEU A 86 -26.95 -3.23 7.34
C LEU A 86 -25.69 -2.67 6.69
N TYR A 87 -25.54 -2.96 5.40
CA TYR A 87 -24.53 -2.39 4.52
C TYR A 87 -25.21 -1.38 3.60
N LEU A 88 -24.63 -0.19 3.49
CA LEU A 88 -25.08 0.84 2.57
C LEU A 88 -24.28 0.70 1.28
N SER A 89 -24.88 0.12 0.23
CA SER A 89 -24.21 -0.05 -1.06
C SER A 89 -23.73 1.30 -1.62
N PRO A 90 -22.41 1.57 -1.65
CA PRO A 90 -21.85 2.84 -2.09
C PRO A 90 -21.49 2.82 -3.59
N ASN A 91 -21.81 1.74 -4.31
CA ASN A 91 -21.22 1.40 -5.60
C ASN A 91 -21.34 2.52 -6.64
N SER A 92 -22.50 3.18 -6.73
CA SER A 92 -22.69 4.31 -7.66
C SER A 92 -21.82 5.52 -7.32
N LEU A 93 -21.57 5.76 -6.03
CA LEU A 93 -20.66 6.83 -5.58
C LEU A 93 -19.21 6.45 -5.87
N LEU A 94 -18.81 5.21 -5.59
CA LEU A 94 -17.43 4.77 -5.78
C LEU A 94 -17.05 4.66 -7.25
N GLU A 95 -17.96 4.23 -8.11
CA GLU A 95 -17.76 4.26 -9.56
C GLU A 95 -17.49 5.69 -10.06
N LEU A 96 -18.26 6.66 -9.58
CA LEU A 96 -18.07 8.07 -9.92
C LEU A 96 -16.74 8.63 -9.38
N ALA A 97 -16.37 8.26 -8.15
CA ALA A 97 -15.22 8.80 -7.43
C ALA A 97 -13.89 8.18 -7.89
N PHE A 98 -13.85 6.86 -8.07
CA PHE A 98 -12.63 6.08 -8.19
C PHE A 98 -12.53 5.25 -9.48
N LYS A 99 -13.62 5.15 -10.26
CA LYS A 99 -13.66 4.37 -11.50
C LYS A 99 -13.24 2.92 -11.24
N ASN A 100 -12.02 2.54 -11.64
CA ASN A 100 -11.49 1.19 -11.47
C ASN A 100 -10.57 1.03 -10.24
N ASN A 101 -10.31 2.10 -9.48
CA ASN A 101 -9.43 2.08 -8.29
C ASN A 101 -10.18 1.68 -7.01
N TRP A 102 -11.17 0.78 -7.12
CA TRP A 102 -11.88 0.24 -5.98
C TRP A 102 -12.35 -1.20 -6.20
N THR A 103 -12.59 -1.94 -5.11
CA THR A 103 -13.10 -3.31 -5.10
C THR A 103 -14.22 -3.48 -4.08
N ASP A 104 -15.23 -4.28 -4.45
CA ASP A 104 -16.39 -4.57 -3.60
C ASP A 104 -16.25 -5.93 -2.89
N ALA A 105 -15.78 -5.92 -1.65
CA ALA A 105 -15.67 -7.15 -0.86
C ALA A 105 -17.01 -7.56 -0.20
N HIS A 106 -18.03 -6.70 -0.19
CA HIS A 106 -19.37 -7.06 0.28
C HIS A 106 -20.03 -8.05 -0.68
N GLU A 107 -20.03 -7.72 -1.97
CA GLU A 107 -20.65 -8.55 -3.01
C GLU A 107 -19.68 -9.61 -3.58
N ASN A 108 -18.37 -9.35 -3.60
CA ASN A 108 -17.39 -10.17 -4.32
C ASN A 108 -16.14 -10.49 -3.49
N PHE A 109 -16.33 -10.92 -2.24
CA PHE A 109 -15.27 -11.15 -1.25
C PHE A 109 -14.01 -11.87 -1.79
N GLU A 110 -14.16 -13.06 -2.37
CA GLU A 110 -13.02 -13.85 -2.88
C GLU A 110 -12.26 -13.11 -4.00
N SER A 111 -12.99 -12.48 -4.93
CA SER A 111 -12.37 -11.72 -6.01
C SER A 111 -11.68 -10.45 -5.51
N ALA A 112 -12.27 -9.79 -4.50
CA ALA A 112 -11.66 -8.63 -3.87
C ALA A 112 -10.34 -9.01 -3.18
N ILE A 113 -10.28 -10.16 -2.49
CA ILE A 113 -9.04 -10.68 -1.90
C ILE A 113 -7.99 -10.93 -2.97
N GLU A 114 -8.34 -11.63 -4.06
CA GLU A 114 -7.40 -11.93 -5.13
C GLU A 114 -6.82 -10.66 -5.75
N GLN A 115 -7.66 -9.65 -6.00
CA GLN A 115 -7.23 -8.36 -6.57
C GLN A 115 -6.34 -7.57 -5.60
N VAL A 116 -6.77 -7.39 -4.35
CA VAL A 116 -6.01 -6.65 -3.33
C VAL A 116 -4.67 -7.33 -3.07
N LYS A 117 -4.64 -8.67 -3.04
CA LYS A 117 -3.41 -9.44 -2.89
C LYS A 117 -2.40 -9.12 -3.99
N LEU A 118 -2.84 -9.01 -5.25
CA LEU A 118 -1.93 -8.66 -6.36
C LEU A 118 -1.30 -7.27 -6.17
N PHE A 119 -2.07 -6.28 -5.71
CA PHE A 119 -1.54 -4.95 -5.43
C PHE A 119 -0.54 -4.96 -4.28
N VAL A 120 -0.87 -5.67 -3.20
CA VAL A 120 -0.01 -5.81 -2.02
C VAL A 120 1.30 -6.53 -2.39
N GLU A 121 1.22 -7.65 -3.11
CA GLU A 121 2.41 -8.40 -3.56
C GLU A 121 3.31 -7.53 -4.44
N ALA A 122 2.74 -6.86 -5.45
CA ALA A 122 3.50 -5.99 -6.34
C ALA A 122 4.20 -4.83 -5.60
N THR A 123 3.53 -4.21 -4.63
CA THR A 123 4.12 -3.14 -3.82
C THR A 123 5.26 -3.65 -2.95
N LEU A 124 5.08 -4.80 -2.27
CA LEU A 124 6.10 -5.38 -1.41
C LEU A 124 7.32 -5.88 -2.20
N GLU A 125 7.10 -6.47 -3.39
CA GLU A 125 8.19 -6.87 -4.30
C GLU A 125 9.03 -5.68 -4.78
N ASN A 126 8.43 -4.48 -4.85
CA ASN A 126 9.11 -3.23 -5.18
C ASN A 126 9.68 -2.50 -3.94
N GLU A 127 9.82 -3.18 -2.80
CA GLU A 127 10.31 -2.63 -1.54
C GLU A 127 9.50 -1.41 -1.03
N GLY A 128 8.22 -1.32 -1.43
CA GLY A 128 7.26 -0.34 -0.96
C GLY A 128 6.54 -0.77 0.32
N ASP A 129 5.99 0.19 1.03
CA ASP A 129 5.19 -0.02 2.23
C ASP A 129 3.68 0.03 1.90
N ILE A 130 2.87 -0.76 2.62
CA ILE A 130 1.40 -0.72 2.52
C ILE A 130 0.87 0.15 3.66
N TRP A 131 0.21 1.24 3.29
CA TRP A 131 -0.41 2.17 4.21
C TRP A 131 -1.91 1.89 4.26
N ILE A 132 -2.37 1.30 5.35
CA ILE A 132 -3.78 0.95 5.53
C ILE A 132 -4.49 2.11 6.22
N ALA A 133 -5.46 2.71 5.54
CA ALA A 133 -6.27 3.81 6.05
C ALA A 133 -7.74 3.41 6.12
N GLU A 134 -8.41 3.81 7.21
CA GLU A 134 -9.67 3.24 7.66
C GLU A 134 -9.57 1.72 7.90
N ALA A 135 -10.17 1.27 9.00
CA ALA A 135 -10.22 -0.12 9.42
C ALA A 135 -11.36 -0.22 10.44
N GLY A 136 -12.60 -0.31 9.93
CA GLY A 136 -13.82 -0.44 10.74
C GLY A 136 -13.83 -1.65 11.68
#